data_AF-A0AAP1RGK8-F1
#
_entry.id   AF-A0AAP1RGK8-F1
#
_cell.length_a   1.000
_cell.length_b   1.000
_cell.length_c   1.000
_cell.angle_alpha   90.00
_cell.angle_beta   90.00
_cell.angle_gamma   90.00
#
_symmetry.space_group_name_H-M   'P 1'
#
loop_
_entity.id
_entity.type
_entity.pdbx_description
1 polymer ?
#
loop_
_entity_poly.entity_id
_entity_poly.type
_entity_poly.pdbx_seq_one_letter_code
_entity_poly.pdbx_strand_id
1 'polypeptide(L)'
;MNKTQKKAIKAQNRIEVFFSEKLQVFYVKGKRNHKPTQKFKALITCEHAFFNEFLTFLEQFKSSKELKTYKFLELKDKLNDFIINNAANLKNTIA
;
A
#
# COMPACT_ATOMS: atom_id res chain seq x y z
N MET A 1 -2.13 -10.03 30.06
CA MET A 1 -1.53 -9.32 28.91
C MET A 1 -2.35 -8.07 28.59
N ASN A 2 -1.82 -6.87 28.88
CA ASN A 2 -2.58 -5.62 28.83
C ASN A 2 -2.89 -5.17 27.39
N LYS A 3 -4.16 -4.77 27.15
CA LYS A 3 -4.71 -4.28 25.87
C LYS A 3 -3.91 -3.12 25.25
N THR A 4 -3.15 -2.38 26.07
CA THR A 4 -2.35 -1.20 25.66
C THR A 4 -1.09 -1.57 24.87
N GLN A 5 -0.45 -2.71 25.15
CA GLN A 5 0.76 -3.13 24.43
C GLN A 5 0.45 -3.59 22.99
N LYS A 6 -0.70 -4.24 22.76
CA LYS A 6 -1.15 -4.65 21.42
C LYS A 6 -1.38 -3.45 20.48
N LYS A 7 -1.89 -2.32 20.99
CA LYS A 7 -2.07 -1.09 20.19
C LYS A 7 -0.74 -0.42 19.86
N ALA A 8 0.20 -0.38 20.81
CA ALA A 8 1.53 0.17 20.59
C ALA A 8 2.30 -0.62 19.52
N ILE A 9 2.27 -1.95 19.57
CA ILE A 9 2.94 -2.84 18.59
C ILE A 9 2.31 -2.69 17.18
N LYS A 10 0.97 -2.57 17.09
CA LYS A 10 0.29 -2.28 15.80
C LYS A 10 0.71 -0.94 15.18
N ALA A 11 0.97 0.08 16.00
CA ALA A 11 1.48 1.36 15.49
C ALA A 11 2.95 1.27 15.04
N GLN A 12 3.73 0.31 15.53
CA GLN A 12 5.14 0.15 15.15
C GLN A 12 5.34 -0.46 13.77
N ASN A 13 4.36 -1.19 13.23
CA ASN A 13 4.45 -1.91 11.95
C ASN A 13 3.86 -1.16 10.75
N ARG A 14 3.47 0.11 10.94
CA ARG A 14 2.99 0.95 9.84
C ARG A 14 4.16 1.48 9.01
N ILE A 15 4.07 1.28 7.72
CA ILE A 15 4.97 1.81 6.69
C ILE A 15 4.30 2.97 5.96
N GLU A 16 5.09 3.96 5.56
CA GLU A 16 4.62 4.98 4.61
C GLU A 16 5.09 4.57 3.21
N VAL A 17 4.14 4.42 2.28
CA VAL A 17 4.41 4.07 0.90
C VAL A 17 4.34 5.34 0.05
N PHE A 18 5.35 5.52 -0.80
CA PHE A 18 5.43 6.59 -1.78
C PHE A 18 5.57 6.02 -3.17
N PHE A 19 5.16 6.78 -4.18
CA PHE A 19 5.27 6.41 -5.59
C PHE A 19 5.94 7.52 -6.40
N SER A 20 6.83 7.14 -7.31
CA SER A 20 7.43 8.05 -8.29
C SER A 20 6.90 7.71 -9.68
N GLU A 21 6.07 8.60 -10.24
CA GLU A 21 5.56 8.46 -11.62
C GLU A 21 6.70 8.49 -12.65
N LYS A 22 7.77 9.26 -12.37
CA LYS A 22 8.91 9.35 -13.30
C LYS A 22 9.71 8.04 -13.35
N LEU A 23 9.90 7.41 -12.21
CA LEU A 23 10.72 6.20 -12.10
C LEU A 23 9.89 4.92 -12.17
N GLN A 24 8.56 5.02 -12.05
CA GLN A 24 7.63 3.89 -12.00
C GLN A 24 7.98 2.89 -10.89
N VAL A 25 8.39 3.39 -9.73
CA VAL A 25 8.76 2.57 -8.55
C VAL A 25 8.07 3.05 -7.29
N PHE A 26 7.82 2.09 -6.39
CA PHE A 26 7.36 2.35 -5.02
C PHE A 26 8.55 2.48 -4.08
N TYR A 27 8.45 3.42 -3.14
CA TYR A 27 9.38 3.56 -2.02
C TYR A 27 8.64 3.30 -0.72
N VAL A 28 9.13 2.33 0.05
CA VAL A 28 8.58 1.98 1.35
C VAL A 28 9.46 2.56 2.45
N LYS A 29 8.89 3.47 3.24
CA LYS A 29 9.56 4.08 4.39
C LYS A 29 9.13 3.35 5.67
N GLY A 30 10.08 2.64 6.26
CA GLY A 30 10.00 2.18 7.65
C GLY A 30 10.51 3.22 8.65
N LYS A 31 10.50 2.89 9.95
CA LYS A 31 10.91 3.79 11.04
C LYS A 31 12.31 4.40 10.94
N ARG A 32 13.24 3.74 10.26
CA ARG A 32 14.66 4.13 10.20
C ARG A 32 15.07 4.79 8.88
N ASN A 33 14.14 4.92 7.93
CA ASN A 33 14.45 5.42 6.60
C ASN A 33 14.09 6.89 6.47
N HIS A 34 14.94 7.66 5.79
CA HIS A 34 14.64 9.04 5.44
C HIS A 34 13.47 9.13 4.46
N LYS A 35 12.75 10.25 4.47
CA LYS A 35 11.74 10.50 3.43
C LYS A 35 12.42 10.52 2.06
N PRO A 36 11.79 9.93 1.03
CA PRO A 36 12.33 9.99 -0.32
C PRO A 36 12.31 11.43 -0.84
N THR A 37 13.11 11.70 -1.89
CA THR A 37 13.20 13.02 -2.53
C THR A 37 11.84 13.53 -3.03
N GLN A 38 11.73 14.84 -3.34
CA GLN A 38 10.49 15.50 -3.81
C GLN A 38 9.80 14.83 -5.02
N LYS A 39 10.49 13.95 -5.75
CA LYS A 39 9.94 13.19 -6.89
C LYS A 39 8.95 12.10 -6.48
N PHE A 40 8.90 11.76 -5.20
CA PHE A 40 8.03 10.72 -4.65
C PHE A 40 6.81 11.34 -3.97
N LYS A 41 5.62 10.94 -4.41
CA LYS A 41 4.35 11.35 -3.83
C LYS A 41 3.88 10.31 -2.83
N ALA A 42 3.44 10.74 -1.65
CA ALA A 42 2.91 9.82 -0.63
C ALA A 42 1.61 9.18 -1.13
N LEU A 43 1.53 7.85 -1.09
CA LEU A 43 0.40 7.07 -1.58
C LEU A 43 -0.51 6.63 -0.43
N ILE A 44 0.05 5.91 0.56
CA ILE A 44 -0.69 5.38 1.70
C ILE A 44 0.23 5.14 2.89
N THR A 45 -0.32 5.19 4.10
CA THR A 45 0.31 4.63 5.31
C THR A 45 -0.46 3.40 5.76
N CYS A 46 0.16 2.23 5.74
CA CYS A 46 -0.51 0.95 6.01
C CYS A 46 0.45 -0.06 6.65
N GLU A 47 -0.04 -1.24 7.00
CA GLU A 47 0.83 -2.36 7.40
C GLU A 47 1.48 -2.99 6.16
N HIS A 48 2.67 -3.58 6.34
CA HIS A 48 3.40 -4.18 5.22
C HIS A 48 2.62 -5.30 4.51
N ALA A 49 1.86 -6.10 5.25
CA ALA A 49 1.03 -7.17 4.69
C ALA A 49 -0.04 -6.60 3.74
N PHE A 50 -0.75 -5.54 4.16
CA PHE A 50 -1.75 -4.86 3.33
C PHE A 50 -1.15 -4.30 2.04
N PHE A 51 0.04 -3.71 2.11
CA PHE A 51 0.71 -3.21 0.90
C PHE A 51 1.09 -4.35 -0.05
N ASN A 52 1.56 -5.48 0.47
CA ASN A 52 1.85 -6.66 -0.35
C ASN A 52 0.58 -7.19 -1.03
N GLU A 53 -0.55 -7.28 -0.32
CA GLU A 53 -1.82 -7.68 -0.93
C GLU A 53 -2.27 -6.70 -2.03
N PHE A 54 -2.09 -5.39 -1.80
CA PHE A 54 -2.35 -4.39 -2.83
C PHE A 54 -1.43 -4.57 -4.04
N LEU A 55 -0.15 -4.87 -3.85
CA LEU A 55 0.76 -5.21 -4.94
C LEU A 55 0.29 -6.46 -5.69
N THR A 56 -0.19 -7.50 -4.99
CA THR A 56 -0.75 -8.70 -5.63
C THR A 56 -2.03 -8.39 -6.41
N PHE A 57 -2.89 -7.50 -5.90
CA PHE A 57 -4.05 -6.99 -6.63
C PHE A 57 -3.63 -6.21 -7.89
N LEU A 58 -2.54 -5.44 -7.80
CA LEU A 58 -1.91 -4.82 -8.96
C LEU A 58 -1.24 -5.86 -9.89
N GLU A 59 -0.77 -7.01 -9.39
CA GLU A 59 -0.17 -8.12 -10.15
C GLU A 59 -1.17 -8.93 -11.00
N GLN A 60 -2.31 -8.35 -11.36
CA GLN A 60 -2.91 -8.65 -12.66
C GLN A 60 -2.02 -8.21 -13.85
N PHE A 61 -0.89 -7.53 -13.58
CA PHE A 61 0.17 -7.31 -14.55
C PHE A 61 1.34 -8.26 -14.36
N LYS A 62 1.27 -9.42 -15.02
CA LYS A 62 2.34 -9.82 -15.95
C LYS A 62 1.89 -10.93 -16.91
N SER A 63 1.63 -10.51 -18.14
CA SER A 63 2.46 -10.99 -19.25
C SER A 63 3.59 -9.97 -19.40
N SER A 64 4.84 -10.44 -19.51
CA SER A 64 6.06 -9.63 -19.66
C SER A 64 6.07 -8.68 -20.88
N LYS A 65 4.98 -8.61 -21.66
CA LYS A 65 4.86 -7.81 -22.87
C LYS A 65 4.34 -6.39 -22.64
N GLU A 66 3.73 -6.08 -21.50
CA GLU A 66 3.22 -4.74 -21.21
C GLU A 66 3.58 -4.31 -19.78
N LEU A 67 4.73 -3.64 -19.62
CA LEU A 67 5.02 -2.86 -18.43
C LEU A 67 4.00 -1.72 -18.38
N LYS A 68 2.90 -1.90 -17.63
CA LYS A 68 1.94 -0.82 -17.44
C LYS A 68 2.60 0.31 -16.65
N THR A 69 2.64 1.47 -17.28
CA THR A 69 2.99 2.71 -16.61
C THR A 69 1.76 3.19 -15.86
N TYR A 70 1.96 3.53 -14.61
CA TYR A 70 0.91 4.05 -13.74
C TYR A 70 1.13 5.54 -13.49
N LYS A 71 0.04 6.30 -13.60
CA LYS A 71 -0.05 7.62 -12.99
C LYS A 71 -0.43 7.48 -11.52
N PHE A 72 -0.04 8.46 -10.73
CA PHE A 72 -0.31 8.51 -9.30
C PHE A 72 -1.81 8.51 -9.00
N LEU A 73 -2.61 9.22 -9.81
CA LEU A 73 -4.05 9.25 -9.67
C LEU A 73 -4.66 7.85 -9.90
N GLU A 74 -4.23 7.14 -10.94
CA GLU A 74 -4.71 5.78 -11.23
C GLU A 74 -4.39 4.80 -10.09
N LEU A 75 -3.20 4.92 -9.48
CA LEU A 75 -2.84 4.12 -8.32
C LEU A 75 -3.69 4.45 -7.09
N LYS A 76 -4.05 5.73 -6.90
CA LYS A 76 -4.97 6.13 -5.82
C LYS A 76 -6.36 5.56 -6.04
N ASP A 77 -6.87 5.59 -7.27
CA ASP A 77 -8.19 5.04 -7.60
C ASP A 77 -8.21 3.52 -7.38
N LYS A 78 -7.21 2.81 -7.90
CA LYS A 78 -7.05 1.36 -7.67
C LYS A 78 -6.91 1.00 -6.20
N LEU A 79 -6.19 1.82 -5.43
CA LEU A 79 -6.04 1.63 -4.00
C LEU A 79 -7.38 1.81 -3.27
N ASN A 80 -8.16 2.82 -3.64
CA ASN A 80 -9.50 3.02 -3.09
C ASN A 80 -10.41 1.83 -3.43
N ASP A 81 -10.41 1.37 -4.68
CA ASP A 81 -11.17 0.18 -5.09
C ASP A 81 -10.76 -1.05 -4.28
N PHE A 82 -9.46 -1.26 -4.11
CA PHE A 82 -8.91 -2.35 -3.29
C PHE A 82 -9.40 -2.25 -1.84
N ILE A 83 -9.34 -1.07 -1.21
CA ILE A 83 -9.82 -0.85 0.16
C ILE A 83 -11.32 -1.14 0.27
N ILE A 84 -12.12 -0.65 -0.66
CA ILE A 84 -13.59 -0.84 -0.66
C ILE A 84 -13.93 -2.33 -0.80
N ASN A 85 -13.30 -3.02 -1.74
CA ASN A 85 -13.52 -4.44 -1.97
C ASN A 85 -13.08 -5.28 -0.77
N ASN A 86 -11.94 -4.96 -0.16
CA ASN A 86 -11.45 -5.69 1.01
C ASN A 86 -12.35 -5.43 2.25
N ALA A 87 -12.88 -4.21 2.40
CA ALA A 87 -13.86 -3.89 3.44
C ALA A 87 -15.21 -4.59 3.23
N ALA A 88 -15.66 -4.76 1.99
CA ALA A 88 -16.86 -5.53 1.67
C ALA A 88 -16.69 -7.03 1.96
N ASN A 89 -15.52 -7.61 1.65
CA ASN A 89 -15.21 -9.00 1.98
C ASN A 89 -15.16 -9.25 3.50
N LEU A 90 -14.67 -8.29 4.29
CA LEU A 90 -14.73 -8.35 5.76
C LEU A 90 -16.18 -8.35 6.30
N LYS A 91 -17.12 -7.69 5.63
CA LYS A 91 -18.55 -7.75 5.99
C LYS A 91 -19.18 -9.12 5.69
N ASN A 92 -18.76 -9.78 4.62
CA ASN A 92 -19.31 -11.09 4.23
C ASN A 92 -18.72 -12.30 4.98
N THR A 93 -17.66 -12.11 5.76
CA THR A 93 -17.05 -13.21 6.55
C THR A 93 -17.67 -13.35 7.95
N ILE A 94 -18.72 -12.58 8.25
CA ILE A 94 -19.44 -12.56 9.55
C ILE A 94 -20.92 -12.95 9.36
N ALA A 95 -21.25 -13.69 8.30
CA ALA A 95 -22.60 -14.23 8.08
C ALA A 95 -22.61 -15.76 8.28
#